data_AF-A0A5D2DEQ0-F1
#
_entry.id   AF-A0A5D2DEQ0-F1
#
_cell.length_a   1.000
_cell.length_b   1.000
_cell.length_c   1.000
_cell.angle_alpha   90.00
_cell.angle_beta   90.00
_cell.angle_gamma   90.00
#
_symmetry.space_group_name_H-M   'P 1'
#
loop_
_entity.id
_entity.type
_entity.pdbx_description
1 polymer ?
#
loop_
_entity_poly.entity_id
_entity_poly.type
_entity_poly.pdbx_seq_one_letter_code
_entity_poly.pdbx_strand_id
1 'polypeptide(L)'
;MVSLQGPVICPAVRSKQFGVYMPPANGPFPRAKLYRSDIWGYRGITDGKNKARAIFRQLKLRKCRTTVQCSFSSSSDGNGSMAENFNENDEDYVNSSVLEAVEVRSGADGFMIKMRDGRHLRCVHNNPQGGHLPDYAPHPAIVLKMEDGTGLLLPIIVLEMPSVLLMAAVRNVQIARPTMYQVVKDMIDKMGYTVKLVRITKRVHEAYFAQLYLTKVGDESKSVIFDLRPSDAINIAVRCKVSIQVNKYLAYSDGMRVIESGKLSMQSPASNGILFTELDRPSGQRCLDTEEFNMVCKLNEAINQERYKDAADLRDKLRKFRAQRKLRKYT
;
A
#
# COMPACT_ATOMS: atom_id res chain seq x y z
N MET A 1 -52.64 4.60 -9.67
CA MET A 1 -51.43 4.12 -10.38
C MET A 1 -50.80 3.02 -9.55
N VAL A 2 -50.58 1.88 -10.18
CA VAL A 2 -50.34 0.56 -9.56
C VAL A 2 -48.95 0.50 -8.92
N SER A 3 -48.91 0.02 -7.67
CA SER A 3 -47.70 -0.38 -6.95
C SER A 3 -47.39 -1.83 -7.30
N LEU A 4 -46.19 -2.10 -7.84
CA LEU A 4 -45.68 -3.44 -8.04
C LEU A 4 -44.66 -3.76 -6.94
N GLN A 5 -45.07 -4.67 -6.07
CA GLN A 5 -44.31 -5.24 -4.97
C GLN A 5 -43.73 -6.58 -5.45
N GLY A 6 -42.40 -6.72 -5.42
CA GLY A 6 -41.70 -7.96 -5.77
C GLY A 6 -40.59 -8.27 -4.76
N PRO A 7 -40.44 -9.53 -4.29
CA PRO A 7 -39.47 -9.88 -3.26
C PRO A 7 -38.06 -10.04 -3.82
N VAL A 8 -37.07 -9.49 -3.12
CA VAL A 8 -35.64 -9.78 -3.32
C VAL A 8 -35.32 -11.11 -2.63
N ILE A 9 -34.95 -12.10 -3.43
CA ILE A 9 -34.52 -13.43 -2.96
C ILE A 9 -33.02 -13.36 -2.66
N CYS A 10 -32.65 -13.47 -1.38
CA CYS A 10 -31.26 -13.70 -0.95
C CYS A 10 -31.05 -15.21 -0.69
N PRO A 11 -30.15 -15.91 -1.39
CA PRO A 11 -29.87 -17.31 -1.09
C PRO A 11 -29.04 -17.44 0.19
N ALA A 12 -29.64 -18.03 1.23
CA ALA A 12 -28.94 -18.48 2.42
C ALA A 12 -28.28 -19.84 2.14
N VAL A 13 -26.96 -19.87 2.04
CA VAL A 13 -26.19 -21.11 1.97
C VAL A 13 -26.10 -21.72 3.37
N ARG A 14 -26.91 -22.75 3.62
CA ARG A 14 -26.77 -23.67 4.75
C ARG A 14 -25.58 -24.60 4.52
N SER A 15 -24.63 -24.65 5.45
CA SER A 15 -23.63 -25.72 5.50
C SER A 15 -24.30 -27.04 5.89
N LYS A 16 -24.22 -28.05 5.00
CA LYS A 16 -24.69 -29.42 5.25
C LYS A 16 -23.85 -30.09 6.34
N GLN A 17 -24.57 -30.77 7.24
CA GLN A 17 -24.07 -31.73 8.21
C GLN A 17 -23.42 -32.92 7.51
N PHE A 18 -22.25 -33.33 7.98
CA PHE A 18 -21.76 -34.70 7.79
C PHE A 18 -22.05 -35.47 9.07
N GLY A 19 -22.96 -36.45 8.97
CA GLY A 19 -23.17 -37.45 9.99
C GLY A 19 -22.05 -38.49 9.94
N VAL A 20 -21.51 -38.82 11.11
CA VAL A 20 -20.73 -40.05 11.30
C VAL A 20 -21.37 -40.81 12.46
N TYR A 21 -21.74 -42.05 12.16
CA TYR A 21 -22.31 -43.04 13.06
C TYR A 21 -21.41 -43.28 14.28
N MET A 22 -22.02 -43.34 15.47
CA MET A 22 -21.38 -43.81 16.70
C MET A 22 -21.66 -45.31 16.91
N PRO A 23 -20.66 -46.13 17.26
CA PRO A 23 -20.87 -47.40 17.96
C PRO A 23 -20.90 -47.20 19.49
N PRO A 24 -21.48 -48.13 20.27
CA PRO A 24 -21.95 -47.85 21.63
C PRO A 24 -20.95 -48.16 22.76
N ALA A 25 -21.13 -47.40 23.85
CA ALA A 25 -21.06 -47.78 25.27
C ALA A 25 -19.70 -48.14 25.94
N ASN A 26 -19.25 -47.25 26.85
CA ASN A 26 -19.14 -47.45 28.32
C ASN A 26 -17.90 -46.75 28.94
N GLY A 27 -18.12 -45.86 29.92
CA GLY A 27 -17.08 -45.39 30.86
C GLY A 27 -17.21 -43.92 31.31
N PRO A 28 -16.93 -43.56 32.58
CA PRO A 28 -17.70 -42.54 33.32
C PRO A 28 -17.15 -41.09 33.29
N PHE A 29 -18.09 -40.14 33.41
CA PHE A 29 -17.89 -38.69 33.64
C PHE A 29 -17.30 -38.37 35.05
N PRO A 30 -16.84 -37.12 35.28
CA PRO A 30 -17.76 -36.16 35.91
C PRO A 30 -17.83 -34.80 35.21
N ARG A 31 -19.06 -34.26 35.22
CA ARG A 31 -19.54 -33.00 34.64
C ARG A 31 -18.99 -31.76 35.35
N ALA A 32 -18.68 -30.71 34.59
CA ALA A 32 -18.71 -29.33 35.08
C ALA A 32 -19.82 -28.55 34.33
N LYS A 33 -20.77 -28.02 35.10
CA LYS A 33 -21.91 -27.23 34.62
C LYS A 33 -21.45 -25.83 34.19
N LEU A 34 -21.91 -25.41 33.02
CA LEU A 34 -21.92 -24.01 32.58
C LEU A 34 -22.91 -23.20 33.43
N TYR A 35 -22.44 -22.12 34.06
CA TYR A 35 -23.30 -21.08 34.61
C TYR A 35 -23.21 -19.85 33.71
N ARG A 36 -24.37 -19.52 33.13
CA ARG A 36 -24.70 -18.30 32.41
C ARG A 36 -24.62 -17.12 33.38
N SER A 37 -23.99 -16.01 33.00
CA SER A 37 -24.15 -14.74 33.71
C SER A 37 -24.61 -13.67 32.72
N ASP A 38 -25.80 -13.18 33.01
CA ASP A 38 -26.49 -12.10 32.33
C ASP A 38 -25.91 -10.72 32.71
N ILE A 39 -26.42 -9.73 32.00
CA ILE A 39 -25.97 -8.36 31.77
C ILE A 39 -26.30 -7.38 32.95
N TRP A 40 -25.68 -6.18 32.86
CA TRP A 40 -25.92 -4.89 33.54
C TRP A 40 -25.16 -4.61 34.85
N GLY A 41 -24.66 -3.40 35.12
CA GLY A 41 -24.71 -2.12 34.41
C GLY A 41 -24.03 -1.04 35.27
N TYR A 42 -23.48 0.01 34.66
CA TYR A 42 -22.92 1.15 35.40
C TYR A 42 -23.97 2.26 35.54
N ARG A 43 -24.30 2.61 36.79
CA ARG A 43 -24.90 3.89 37.17
C ARG A 43 -24.07 4.44 38.32
N GLY A 44 -23.42 5.58 38.11
CA GLY A 44 -22.60 6.27 39.11
C GLY A 44 -23.47 6.97 40.16
N ILE A 45 -22.95 7.07 41.39
CA ILE A 45 -23.37 8.04 42.41
C ILE A 45 -22.13 8.49 43.20
N THR A 46 -22.16 9.77 43.52
CA THR A 46 -21.21 10.67 44.19
C THR A 46 -21.07 10.49 45.70
N ASP A 47 -19.83 10.70 46.15
CA ASP A 47 -19.37 11.45 47.34
C ASP A 47 -19.96 11.19 48.76
N GLY A 48 -19.17 10.50 49.58
CA GLY A 48 -18.55 11.05 50.80
C GLY A 48 -19.37 11.69 51.92
N LYS A 49 -19.50 10.97 53.05
CA LYS A 49 -19.08 11.43 54.40
C LYS A 49 -19.34 10.34 55.45
N ASN A 50 -18.28 9.78 56.03
CA ASN A 50 -18.10 9.69 57.49
C ASN A 50 -16.76 9.01 57.86
N LYS A 51 -16.10 9.60 58.85
CA LYS A 51 -14.82 9.21 59.43
C LYS A 51 -14.95 7.92 60.25
N ALA A 52 -13.97 7.01 60.12
CA ALA A 52 -13.32 6.38 61.27
C ALA A 52 -11.98 5.76 60.85
N ARG A 53 -11.00 5.95 61.72
CA ARG A 53 -9.57 5.64 61.62
C ARG A 53 -9.31 4.37 62.42
N ALA A 54 -8.69 3.32 61.85
CA ALA A 54 -7.66 2.50 62.51
C ALA A 54 -7.20 1.29 61.64
N ILE A 55 -5.97 1.41 61.12
CA ILE A 55 -4.82 0.49 61.22
C ILE A 55 -5.00 -1.00 60.82
N PHE A 56 -4.44 -1.28 59.64
CA PHE A 56 -3.60 -2.42 59.22
C PHE A 56 -3.89 -3.85 59.74
N ARG A 57 -4.23 -4.73 58.79
CA ARG A 57 -3.63 -6.06 58.66
C ARG A 57 -3.19 -6.31 57.22
N GLN A 58 -1.90 -6.59 57.06
CA GLN A 58 -1.25 -6.98 55.80
C GLN A 58 -1.90 -8.25 55.22
N LEU A 59 -2.24 -8.22 53.94
CA LEU A 59 -2.51 -9.42 53.15
C LEU A 59 -1.52 -9.46 51.98
N LYS A 60 -0.61 -10.44 52.05
CA LYS A 60 0.38 -10.78 51.04
C LYS A 60 -0.32 -11.10 49.72
N LEU A 61 -0.07 -10.30 48.69
CA LEU A 61 -0.48 -10.63 47.33
C LEU A 61 0.52 -11.63 46.72
N ARG A 62 0.11 -12.89 46.61
CA ARG A 62 0.82 -13.91 45.81
C ARG A 62 0.78 -13.50 44.33
N LYS A 63 1.95 -13.30 43.72
CA LYS A 63 2.11 -13.21 42.26
C LYS A 63 1.78 -14.57 41.64
N CYS A 64 0.68 -14.68 40.91
CA CYS A 64 0.48 -15.77 39.96
C CYS A 64 1.03 -15.35 38.60
N ARG A 65 2.06 -16.08 38.15
CA ARG A 65 2.61 -16.03 36.79
C ARG A 65 1.66 -16.75 35.86
N THR A 66 1.02 -16.04 34.94
CA THR A 66 0.43 -16.64 33.75
C THR A 66 1.35 -16.32 32.58
N THR A 67 2.10 -17.33 32.15
CA THR A 67 3.01 -17.26 31.01
C THR A 67 2.18 -17.15 29.73
N VAL A 68 2.17 -15.98 29.10
CA VAL A 68 1.70 -15.82 27.72
C VAL A 68 2.89 -16.12 26.82
N GLN A 69 2.81 -17.23 26.08
CA GLN A 69 3.85 -17.68 25.18
C GLN A 69 3.68 -16.94 23.84
N CYS A 70 4.41 -15.85 23.66
CA CYS A 70 4.50 -15.11 22.40
C CYS A 70 5.69 -15.64 21.59
N SER A 71 5.44 -16.30 20.47
CA SER A 71 6.49 -16.85 19.61
C SER A 71 6.96 -15.85 18.55
N PHE A 72 7.50 -14.69 18.96
CA PHE A 72 8.31 -13.82 18.09
C PHE A 72 9.24 -12.95 18.95
N SER A 73 10.45 -13.44 19.23
CA SER A 73 11.53 -12.65 19.80
C SER A 73 12.43 -12.21 18.64
N SER A 74 12.21 -10.99 18.13
CA SER A 74 13.19 -10.36 17.26
C SER A 74 14.35 -9.88 18.14
N SER A 75 15.50 -10.55 18.06
CA SER A 75 16.72 -10.03 18.64
C SER A 75 17.09 -8.78 17.86
N SER A 76 16.88 -7.62 18.49
CA SER A 76 17.42 -6.36 17.98
C SER A 76 18.94 -6.46 18.11
N ASP A 77 19.63 -6.90 17.07
CA ASP A 77 21.07 -6.66 16.96
C ASP A 77 21.25 -5.15 17.06
N GLY A 78 22.02 -4.71 18.06
CA GLY A 78 22.12 -3.33 18.53
C GLY A 78 22.74 -2.33 17.55
N ASN A 79 22.57 -2.53 16.24
CA ASN A 79 22.83 -1.53 15.23
C ASN A 79 21.65 -0.56 15.13
N GLY A 80 21.37 0.11 16.25
CA GLY A 80 20.58 1.34 16.22
C GLY A 80 21.40 2.36 15.46
N SER A 81 21.08 2.59 14.18
CA SER A 81 21.53 3.80 13.50
C SER A 81 21.08 4.97 14.36
N MET A 82 22.03 5.61 15.04
CA MET A 82 21.79 6.89 15.68
C MET A 82 21.17 7.80 14.64
N ALA A 83 20.06 8.46 14.98
CA ALA A 83 19.48 9.48 14.12
C ALA A 83 20.60 10.47 13.78
N GLU A 84 21.03 10.47 12.53
CA GLU A 84 22.04 11.41 12.07
C GLU A 84 21.50 12.81 12.33
N ASN A 85 22.27 13.63 13.04
CA ASN A 85 21.96 15.03 13.28
C ASN A 85 22.14 15.79 11.96
N PHE A 86 21.13 15.75 11.10
CA PHE A 86 21.12 16.53 9.88
C PHE A 86 20.70 17.95 10.22
N ASN A 87 21.68 18.86 10.21
CA ASN A 87 21.41 20.28 10.20
C ASN A 87 21.01 20.66 8.77
N GLU A 88 19.77 20.37 8.38
CA GLU A 88 19.26 20.68 7.06
C GLU A 88 18.84 22.15 6.99
N ASN A 89 19.51 22.94 6.16
CA ASN A 89 19.10 24.31 5.90
C ASN A 89 17.82 24.31 5.06
N ASP A 90 16.80 25.05 5.51
CA ASP A 90 15.55 25.23 4.77
C ASP A 90 15.77 25.78 3.34
N GLU A 91 16.89 26.51 3.14
CA GLU A 91 17.31 27.06 1.86
C GLU A 91 17.66 26.00 0.80
N ASP A 92 17.94 24.77 1.19
CA ASP A 92 18.27 23.69 0.26
C ASP A 92 17.03 23.00 -0.33
N TYR A 93 15.84 23.44 0.09
CA TYR A 93 14.56 22.83 -0.26
C TYR A 93 13.66 23.77 -1.06
N VAL A 94 12.84 23.18 -1.93
CA VAL A 94 11.83 23.88 -2.74
C VAL A 94 10.46 23.28 -2.50
N ASN A 95 9.42 24.12 -2.41
CA ASN A 95 8.04 23.66 -2.32
C ASN A 95 7.60 22.98 -3.63
N SER A 96 6.68 22.03 -3.51
CA SER A 96 6.17 21.29 -4.65
C SER A 96 4.68 21.00 -4.54
N SER A 97 4.03 20.91 -5.68
CA SER A 97 2.63 20.50 -5.81
C SER A 97 2.50 19.16 -6.54
N VAL A 98 1.50 18.37 -6.14
CA VAL A 98 1.20 17.09 -6.79
C VAL A 98 0.41 17.34 -8.07
N LEU A 99 0.88 16.80 -9.19
CA LEU A 99 0.12 16.76 -10.44
C LEU A 99 -0.83 15.54 -10.47
N GLU A 100 -1.98 15.69 -11.13
CA GLU A 100 -2.90 14.58 -11.42
C GLU A 100 -2.38 13.69 -12.56
N ALA A 101 -1.19 13.10 -12.36
CA ALA A 101 -0.59 12.11 -13.24
C ALA A 101 -1.06 10.70 -12.88
N VAL A 102 -1.09 9.81 -13.88
CA VAL A 102 -1.47 8.40 -13.73
C VAL A 102 -0.23 7.52 -13.80
N GLU A 103 0.52 7.65 -14.90
CA GLU A 103 1.65 6.78 -15.21
C GLU A 103 2.74 7.53 -15.96
N VAL A 104 3.95 7.00 -15.88
CA VAL A 104 5.11 7.44 -16.65
C VAL A 104 5.64 6.29 -17.49
N ARG A 105 6.10 6.61 -18.70
CA ARG A 105 6.79 5.68 -19.59
C ARG A 105 8.04 6.34 -20.17
N SER A 106 9.05 5.52 -20.42
CA SER A 106 10.27 5.90 -21.14
C SER A 106 10.35 5.06 -22.40
N GLY A 107 10.61 5.65 -23.55
CA GLY A 107 10.77 4.93 -24.82
C GLY A 107 11.49 5.76 -25.87
N ALA A 108 11.46 5.32 -27.13
CA ALA A 108 12.12 5.99 -28.25
C ALA A 108 11.68 7.45 -28.46
N ASP A 109 10.42 7.77 -28.10
CA ASP A 109 9.84 9.11 -28.18
C ASP A 109 10.17 10.00 -26.94
N GLY A 110 11.05 9.52 -26.05
CA GLY A 110 11.44 10.17 -24.80
C GLY A 110 10.53 9.81 -23.62
N PHE A 111 10.54 10.65 -22.57
CA PHE A 111 9.69 10.45 -21.40
C PHE A 111 8.30 10.98 -21.66
N MET A 112 7.30 10.20 -21.29
CA MET A 112 5.92 10.62 -21.35
C MET A 112 5.23 10.42 -20.01
N ILE A 113 4.58 11.49 -19.55
CA ILE A 113 3.70 11.47 -18.38
C ILE A 113 2.28 11.49 -18.89
N LYS A 114 1.50 10.46 -18.56
CA LYS A 114 0.06 10.43 -18.84
C LYS A 114 -0.68 11.08 -17.69
N MET A 115 -1.37 12.16 -18.01
CA MET A 115 -2.25 12.88 -17.09
C MET A 115 -3.57 12.15 -16.96
N ARG A 116 -4.28 12.37 -15.86
CA ARG A 116 -5.58 11.74 -15.59
C ARG A 116 -6.68 12.14 -16.57
N ASP A 117 -6.58 13.32 -17.16
CA ASP A 117 -7.49 13.79 -18.22
C ASP A 117 -7.20 13.17 -19.60
N GLY A 118 -6.24 12.24 -19.68
CA GLY A 118 -5.84 11.57 -20.91
C GLY A 118 -4.80 12.35 -21.73
N ARG A 119 -4.43 13.57 -21.32
CA ARG A 119 -3.33 14.30 -21.97
C ARG A 119 -2.00 13.61 -21.69
N HIS A 120 -1.07 13.74 -22.62
CA HIS A 120 0.29 13.24 -22.47
C HIS A 120 1.23 14.44 -22.47
N LEU A 121 2.13 14.51 -21.49
CA LEU A 121 3.20 15.48 -21.44
C LEU A 121 4.47 14.78 -21.92
N ARG A 122 5.07 15.29 -23.00
CA ARG A 122 6.40 14.86 -23.40
C ARG A 122 7.43 15.64 -22.59
N CYS A 123 8.31 14.90 -21.93
CA CYS A 123 9.32 15.45 -21.05
C CYS A 123 10.71 14.96 -21.45
N VAL A 124 11.72 15.74 -21.09
CA VAL A 124 13.13 15.35 -21.17
C VAL A 124 13.80 15.57 -19.84
N HIS A 125 14.87 14.82 -19.61
CA HIS A 125 15.69 14.98 -18.43
C HIS A 125 16.26 16.41 -18.35
N ASN A 126 16.23 17.00 -17.16
CA ASN A 126 16.81 18.31 -16.95
C ASN A 126 18.34 18.25 -17.08
N ASN A 127 18.95 17.27 -16.44
CA ASN A 127 20.38 17.01 -16.54
C ASN A 127 20.69 16.07 -17.72
N PRO A 128 21.46 16.50 -18.75
CA PRO A 128 21.84 15.64 -19.88
C PRO A 128 22.77 14.48 -19.47
N GLN A 129 23.44 14.57 -18.32
CA GLN A 129 24.25 13.48 -17.76
C GLN A 129 23.44 12.47 -16.95
N GLY A 130 22.12 12.69 -16.78
CA GLY A 130 21.22 11.79 -16.03
C GLY A 130 21.02 10.40 -16.64
N GLY A 131 21.74 10.08 -17.72
CA GLY A 131 21.67 8.81 -18.43
C GLY A 131 20.49 8.71 -19.39
N HIS A 132 20.62 7.82 -20.37
CA HIS A 132 19.47 7.33 -21.12
C HIS A 132 18.68 6.41 -20.19
N LEU A 133 17.47 6.80 -19.74
CA LEU A 133 16.69 5.86 -18.95
C LEU A 133 16.34 4.66 -19.84
N PRO A 134 16.45 3.43 -19.32
CA PRO A 134 16.06 2.26 -20.07
C PRO A 134 14.63 2.43 -20.60
N ASP A 135 14.35 1.88 -21.78
CA ASP A 135 12.97 1.75 -22.25
C ASP A 135 12.22 0.88 -21.23
N TYR A 136 11.18 1.45 -20.62
CA TYR A 136 10.39 0.76 -19.62
C TYR A 136 8.90 1.00 -19.85
N ALA A 137 8.14 -0.08 -19.65
CA ALA A 137 6.68 -0.11 -19.78
C ALA A 137 6.01 0.96 -18.88
N PRO A 138 4.77 1.36 -19.13
CA PRO A 138 4.09 2.32 -18.26
C PRO A 138 4.06 1.86 -16.80
N HIS A 139 4.50 2.73 -15.88
CA HIS A 139 4.43 2.49 -14.43
C HIS A 139 3.62 3.58 -13.74
N PRO A 140 2.82 3.24 -12.71
CA PRO A 140 2.19 4.24 -11.86
C PRO A 140 3.24 5.17 -11.24
N ALA A 141 2.93 6.46 -11.17
CA ALA A 141 3.84 7.45 -10.62
C ALA A 141 3.11 8.56 -9.89
N ILE A 142 3.79 9.14 -8.91
CA ILE A 142 3.44 10.41 -8.29
C ILE A 142 4.36 11.46 -8.93
N VAL A 143 3.79 12.48 -9.53
CA VAL A 143 4.57 13.55 -10.18
C VAL A 143 4.46 14.81 -9.36
N LEU A 144 5.60 15.32 -8.89
CA LEU A 144 5.72 16.58 -8.17
C LEU A 144 6.17 17.68 -9.11
N LYS A 145 5.51 18.83 -9.09
CA LYS A 145 5.92 20.03 -9.82
C LYS A 145 6.57 21.01 -8.85
N MET A 146 7.77 21.50 -9.19
CA MET A 146 8.48 22.47 -8.36
C MET A 146 7.83 23.85 -8.45
N GLU A 147 7.74 24.54 -7.30
CA GLU A 147 7.11 25.87 -7.15
C GLU A 147 8.15 27.02 -7.07
N ASP A 148 9.34 26.81 -7.63
CA ASP A 148 10.41 27.81 -7.76
C ASP A 148 10.41 28.55 -9.11
N GLY A 149 9.39 28.32 -9.93
CA GLY A 149 9.29 28.90 -11.28
C GLY A 149 10.12 28.17 -12.34
N THR A 150 10.89 27.14 -11.99
CA THR A 150 11.66 26.34 -12.97
C THR A 150 10.75 25.49 -13.86
N GLY A 151 9.55 25.15 -13.37
CA GLY A 151 8.62 24.27 -14.06
C GLY A 151 9.07 22.80 -14.12
N LEU A 152 10.08 22.43 -13.33
CA LEU A 152 10.59 21.05 -13.27
C LEU A 152 9.56 20.11 -12.66
N LEU A 153 9.49 18.91 -13.24
CA LEU A 153 8.65 17.81 -12.78
C LEU A 153 9.54 16.68 -12.25
N LEU A 154 9.28 16.22 -11.03
CA LEU A 154 9.95 15.07 -10.45
C LEU A 154 8.98 13.87 -10.42
N PRO A 155 9.10 12.92 -11.36
CA PRO A 155 8.33 11.68 -11.31
C PRO A 155 8.93 10.69 -10.30
N ILE A 156 8.10 10.23 -9.37
CA ILE A 156 8.44 9.17 -8.41
C ILE A 156 7.62 7.94 -8.77
N ILE A 157 8.30 6.91 -9.28
CA ILE A 157 7.66 5.64 -9.66
C ILE A 157 7.20 4.93 -8.38
N VAL A 158 5.94 4.50 -8.38
CA VAL A 158 5.30 3.85 -7.23
C VAL A 158 4.47 2.67 -7.68
N LEU A 159 4.00 1.89 -6.70
CA LEU A 159 2.95 0.92 -6.95
C LEU A 159 1.60 1.62 -7.15
N GLU A 160 0.65 0.90 -7.71
CA GLU A 160 -0.68 1.41 -8.05
C GLU A 160 -1.45 1.96 -6.84
N MET A 161 -1.48 1.21 -5.74
CA MET A 161 -2.29 1.56 -4.56
C MET A 161 -1.93 2.92 -3.93
N PRO A 162 -0.64 3.25 -3.65
CA PRO A 162 -0.27 4.59 -3.18
C PRO A 162 -0.69 5.73 -4.12
N SER A 163 -0.62 5.52 -5.45
CA SER A 163 -1.03 6.52 -6.44
C SER A 163 -2.55 6.73 -6.42
N VAL A 164 -3.32 5.64 -6.43
CA VAL A 164 -4.79 5.68 -6.36
C VAL A 164 -5.27 6.37 -5.07
N LEU A 165 -4.68 6.03 -3.93
CA LEU A 165 -5.03 6.64 -2.64
C LEU A 165 -4.62 8.11 -2.55
N LEU A 166 -3.54 8.51 -3.20
CA LEU A 166 -3.14 9.92 -3.29
C LEU A 166 -4.15 10.69 -4.14
N MET A 167 -4.51 10.17 -5.31
CA MET A 167 -5.47 10.79 -6.22
C MET A 167 -6.86 10.93 -5.59
N ALA A 168 -7.29 9.95 -4.79
CA ALA A 168 -8.51 10.06 -4.00
C ALA A 168 -8.43 11.22 -2.98
N ALA A 169 -7.29 11.37 -2.31
CA ALA A 169 -7.08 12.45 -1.34
C ALA A 169 -7.02 13.84 -1.99
N VAL A 170 -6.29 13.98 -3.11
CA VAL A 170 -6.21 15.24 -3.87
C VAL A 170 -7.60 15.71 -4.31
N ARG A 171 -8.46 14.78 -4.71
CA ARG A 171 -9.85 15.08 -5.11
C ARG A 171 -10.85 15.10 -3.96
N ASN A 172 -10.40 14.98 -2.72
CA ASN A 172 -11.24 14.93 -1.52
C ASN A 172 -12.35 13.85 -1.60
N VAL A 173 -12.05 12.72 -2.25
CA VAL A 173 -12.97 11.57 -2.33
C VAL A 173 -12.95 10.81 -1.01
N GLN A 174 -14.12 10.68 -0.39
CA GLN A 174 -14.25 9.94 0.85
C GLN A 174 -14.27 8.43 0.59
N ILE A 175 -13.41 7.71 1.29
CA ILE A 175 -13.34 6.24 1.23
C ILE A 175 -14.09 5.71 2.45
N ALA A 176 -14.98 4.72 2.24
CA ALA A 176 -15.90 4.22 3.26
C ALA A 176 -15.20 3.66 4.53
N ARG A 177 -13.95 3.20 4.40
CA ARG A 177 -13.13 2.74 5.52
C ARG A 177 -11.88 3.60 5.66
N PRO A 178 -11.39 3.84 6.90
CA PRO A 178 -10.14 4.55 7.12
C PRO A 178 -8.98 3.88 6.39
N THR A 179 -8.28 4.65 5.57
CA THR A 179 -7.02 4.22 4.96
C THR A 179 -5.89 4.23 5.99
N MET A 180 -4.80 3.52 5.73
CA MET A 180 -3.61 3.56 6.60
C MET A 180 -3.12 5.00 6.83
N TYR A 181 -3.19 5.86 5.83
CA TYR A 181 -2.81 7.27 5.96
C TYR A 181 -3.75 8.07 6.88
N GLN A 182 -5.04 7.74 6.89
CA GLN A 182 -5.99 8.34 7.83
C GLN A 182 -5.74 7.84 9.26
N VAL A 183 -5.49 6.54 9.42
CA VAL A 183 -5.15 5.94 10.72
C VAL A 183 -3.88 6.58 11.30
N VAL A 184 -2.83 6.79 10.48
CA VAL A 184 -1.59 7.46 10.89
C VAL A 184 -1.86 8.90 11.30
N LYS A 185 -2.65 9.66 10.52
CA LYS A 185 -3.04 11.03 10.88
C LYS A 185 -3.77 11.08 12.23
N ASP A 186 -4.80 10.25 12.41
CA ASP A 186 -5.57 10.20 13.66
C ASP A 186 -4.70 9.80 14.85
N MET A 187 -3.71 8.93 14.63
CA MET A 187 -2.76 8.51 15.65
C MET A 187 -1.82 9.66 16.06
N ILE A 188 -1.29 10.42 15.10
CA ILE A 188 -0.46 11.61 15.33
C ILE A 188 -1.25 12.64 16.16
N ASP A 189 -2.49 12.94 15.75
CA ASP A 189 -3.36 13.89 16.42
C ASP A 189 -3.64 13.46 17.88
N LYS A 190 -3.96 12.17 18.10
CA LYS A 190 -4.22 11.61 19.45
C LYS A 190 -2.98 11.58 20.35
N MET A 191 -1.79 11.51 19.76
CA MET A 191 -0.53 11.59 20.51
C MET A 191 -0.13 13.04 20.86
N GLY A 192 -0.92 14.04 20.46
CA GLY A 192 -0.64 15.45 20.73
C GLY A 192 0.47 16.03 19.86
N TYR A 193 0.62 15.50 18.65
CA TYR A 193 1.53 16.01 17.62
C TYR A 193 0.74 16.50 16.42
N THR A 194 1.37 17.35 15.62
CA THR A 194 0.87 17.80 14.32
C THR A 194 1.94 17.56 13.27
N VAL A 195 1.52 17.20 12.07
CA VAL A 195 2.44 17.17 10.92
C VAL A 195 2.77 18.61 10.54
N LYS A 196 4.07 18.92 10.44
CA LYS A 196 4.58 20.23 10.03
C LYS A 196 4.79 20.29 8.52
N LEU A 197 5.57 19.35 7.99
CA LEU A 197 5.93 19.26 6.57
C LEU A 197 6.49 17.88 6.22
N VAL A 198 6.66 17.64 4.92
CA VAL A 198 7.39 16.49 4.38
C VAL A 198 8.54 16.96 3.50
N ARG A 199 9.70 16.34 3.62
CA ARG A 199 10.86 16.56 2.75
C ARG A 199 11.22 15.31 1.98
N ILE A 200 11.49 15.44 0.69
CA ILE A 200 12.15 14.42 -0.12
C ILE A 200 13.61 14.82 -0.19
N THR A 201 14.46 14.04 0.48
CA THR A 201 15.78 14.50 0.90
C THR A 201 16.87 14.06 -0.08
N LYS A 202 16.95 12.76 -0.34
CA LYS A 202 18.00 12.16 -1.17
C LYS A 202 17.49 11.00 -2.00
N ARG A 203 18.26 10.65 -3.03
CA ARG A 203 18.13 9.40 -3.76
C ARG A 203 19.43 8.63 -3.63
N VAL A 204 19.31 7.33 -3.33
CA VAL A 204 20.45 6.42 -3.26
C VAL A 204 20.17 5.29 -4.23
N HIS A 205 21.01 5.17 -5.26
CA HIS A 205 20.72 4.36 -6.46
C HIS A 205 19.40 4.80 -7.12
N GLU A 206 18.36 3.98 -7.03
CA GLU A 206 17.05 4.19 -7.63
C GLU A 206 15.96 4.50 -6.58
N ALA A 207 16.32 4.57 -5.30
CA ALA A 207 15.37 4.74 -4.21
C ALA A 207 15.44 6.16 -3.64
N TYR A 208 14.32 6.87 -3.72
CA TYR A 208 14.13 8.15 -3.06
C TYR A 208 13.78 7.96 -1.58
N PHE A 209 14.29 8.85 -0.73
CA PHE A 209 14.03 8.90 0.70
C PHE A 209 13.23 10.16 1.04
N ALA A 210 12.33 10.04 2.01
CA ALA A 210 11.55 11.16 2.51
C ALA A 210 11.51 11.17 4.03
N GLN A 211 11.28 12.34 4.58
CA GLN A 211 11.16 12.59 6.01
C GLN A 211 9.85 13.29 6.31
N LEU A 212 9.15 12.80 7.33
CA LEU A 212 7.95 13.39 7.90
C LEU A 212 8.33 14.13 9.18
N TYR A 213 8.10 15.44 9.19
CA TYR A 213 8.38 16.30 10.33
C TYR A 213 7.12 16.51 11.14
N LEU A 214 7.18 16.14 12.42
CA LEU A 214 6.12 16.38 13.40
C LEU A 214 6.58 17.39 14.44
N THR A 215 5.63 18.15 14.98
CA THR A 215 5.84 19.07 16.10
C THR A 215 4.82 18.79 17.20
N LYS A 216 5.22 18.93 18.46
CA LYS A 216 4.28 18.78 19.57
C LYS A 216 3.30 19.96 19.61
N VAL A 217 2.03 19.68 19.82
CA VAL A 217 1.00 20.73 19.98
C VAL A 217 1.33 21.58 21.20
N GLY A 218 1.48 22.89 20.99
CA GLY A 218 1.81 23.87 22.04
C GLY A 218 3.30 23.98 22.40
N ASP A 219 4.18 23.22 21.74
CA ASP A 219 5.63 23.32 21.94
C ASP A 219 6.39 22.94 20.66
N GLU A 220 6.61 23.94 19.79
CA GLU A 220 7.29 23.75 18.50
C GLU A 220 8.78 23.37 18.63
N SER A 221 9.38 23.56 19.82
CA SER A 221 10.77 23.15 20.07
C SER A 221 10.93 21.63 20.09
N LYS A 222 9.85 20.90 20.39
CA LYS A 222 9.82 19.44 20.37
C LYS A 222 9.39 18.94 19.00
N SER A 223 10.36 18.67 18.15
CA SER A 223 10.16 18.05 16.85
C SER A 223 10.54 16.57 16.86
N VAL A 224 9.84 15.78 16.04
CA VAL A 224 10.14 14.37 15.79
C VAL A 224 10.17 14.17 14.28
N ILE A 225 11.18 13.45 13.80
CA ILE A 225 11.39 13.19 12.38
C ILE A 225 11.26 11.68 12.15
N PHE A 226 10.50 11.30 11.13
CA PHE A 226 10.36 9.91 10.70
C PHE A 226 10.83 9.74 9.27
N ASP A 227 11.72 8.79 9.04
CA ASP A 227 12.06 8.35 7.68
C ASP A 227 10.91 7.51 7.11
N LEU A 228 10.46 7.88 5.91
CA LEU A 228 9.38 7.24 5.18
C LEU A 228 9.75 7.08 3.70
N ARG A 229 9.04 6.17 3.03
CA ARG A 229 9.02 6.19 1.56
C ARG A 229 8.30 7.46 1.09
N PRO A 230 8.75 8.10 -0.01
CA PRO A 230 8.13 9.31 -0.52
C PRO A 230 6.63 9.15 -0.80
N SER A 231 6.20 8.00 -1.34
CA SER A 231 4.78 7.73 -1.61
C SER A 231 3.91 7.84 -0.36
N ASP A 232 4.41 7.37 0.78
CA ASP A 232 3.69 7.37 2.04
C ASP A 232 3.71 8.76 2.68
N ALA A 233 4.88 9.41 2.67
CA ALA A 233 5.05 10.76 3.18
C ALA A 233 4.15 11.78 2.44
N ILE A 234 4.14 11.74 1.10
CA ILE A 234 3.28 12.59 0.26
C ILE A 234 1.79 12.33 0.55
N ASN A 235 1.39 11.07 0.70
CA ASN A 235 0.01 10.71 1.00
C ASN A 235 -0.47 11.25 2.35
N ILE A 236 0.41 11.26 3.36
CA ILE A 236 0.15 11.87 4.67
C ILE A 236 0.09 13.40 4.51
N ALA A 237 1.06 13.99 3.82
CA ALA A 237 1.16 15.43 3.62
C ALA A 237 -0.11 16.04 3.00
N VAL A 238 -0.62 15.42 1.92
CA VAL A 238 -1.85 15.88 1.25
C VAL A 238 -3.07 15.82 2.18
N ARG A 239 -3.20 14.78 3.01
CA ARG A 239 -4.33 14.63 3.96
C ARG A 239 -4.23 15.55 5.17
N CYS A 240 -3.01 15.92 5.55
CA CYS A 240 -2.73 16.89 6.59
C CYS A 240 -2.71 18.33 6.07
N LYS A 241 -2.74 18.53 4.75
CA LYS A 241 -2.65 19.84 4.08
C LYS A 241 -1.40 20.62 4.46
N VAL A 242 -0.26 19.92 4.48
CA VAL A 242 1.06 20.50 4.79
C VAL A 242 1.92 20.59 3.53
N SER A 243 3.01 21.35 3.60
CA SER A 243 3.93 21.51 2.48
C SER A 243 4.69 20.21 2.18
N ILE A 244 4.90 19.98 0.89
CA ILE A 244 5.79 18.93 0.37
C ILE A 244 6.99 19.65 -0.23
N GLN A 245 8.15 19.40 0.34
CA GLN A 245 9.41 20.00 -0.06
C GLN A 245 10.32 18.96 -0.70
N VAL A 246 11.08 19.38 -1.71
CA VAL A 246 12.06 18.55 -2.40
C VAL A 246 13.42 19.22 -2.30
N ASN A 247 14.47 18.45 -2.06
CA ASN A 247 15.83 18.95 -2.09
C ASN A 247 16.15 19.52 -3.49
N LYS A 248 16.67 20.74 -3.56
CA LYS A 248 16.93 21.46 -4.82
C LYS A 248 17.92 20.73 -5.73
N TYR A 249 18.96 20.13 -5.16
CA TYR A 249 19.92 19.33 -5.94
C TYR A 249 19.22 18.15 -6.60
N LEU A 250 18.39 17.42 -5.83
CA LEU A 250 17.60 16.30 -6.34
C LEU A 250 16.60 16.73 -7.42
N ALA A 251 15.88 17.82 -7.19
CA ALA A 251 14.93 18.37 -8.14
C ALA A 251 15.61 18.79 -9.45
N TYR A 252 16.82 19.34 -9.38
CA TYR A 252 17.60 19.70 -10.56
C TYR A 252 18.21 18.48 -11.26
N SER A 253 18.78 17.53 -10.50
CA SER A 253 19.47 16.37 -11.05
C SER A 253 18.51 15.44 -11.77
N ASP A 254 17.37 15.12 -11.14
CA ASP A 254 16.45 14.06 -11.56
C ASP A 254 15.14 14.63 -12.15
N GLY A 255 14.97 15.95 -12.09
CA GLY A 255 13.82 16.63 -12.63
C GLY A 255 13.73 16.54 -14.15
N MET A 256 12.51 16.67 -14.64
CA MET A 256 12.14 16.59 -16.04
C MET A 256 11.57 17.93 -16.49
N ARG A 257 11.95 18.39 -17.68
CA ARG A 257 11.39 19.57 -18.34
C ARG A 257 10.34 19.15 -19.36
N VAL A 258 9.22 19.86 -19.40
CA VAL A 258 8.16 19.63 -20.40
C VAL A 258 8.57 20.27 -21.74
N ILE A 259 8.57 19.50 -22.83
CA ILE A 259 8.85 20.02 -24.19
C ILE A 259 7.55 20.27 -24.95
N GLU A 260 6.59 19.36 -24.87
CA GLU A 260 5.33 19.46 -25.59
C GLU A 260 4.16 19.07 -24.68
N SER A 261 3.15 19.94 -24.65
CA SER A 261 1.84 19.66 -24.04
C SER A 261 0.82 19.36 -25.15
N GLY A 262 1.08 18.31 -25.93
CA GLY A 262 0.22 17.95 -27.05
C GLY A 262 -1.05 17.22 -26.60
N LYS A 263 -2.22 17.69 -27.05
CA LYS A 263 -3.40 16.80 -27.18
C LYS A 263 -3.12 15.87 -28.37
N LEU A 264 -2.49 14.73 -28.12
CA LEU A 264 -2.53 13.64 -29.09
C LEU A 264 -3.97 13.12 -29.12
N SER A 265 -4.77 13.66 -30.03
CA SER A 265 -6.09 13.13 -30.40
C SER A 265 -5.90 11.77 -31.07
N MET A 266 -5.59 10.74 -30.29
CA MET A 266 -5.99 9.39 -30.65
C MET A 266 -7.49 9.32 -30.42
N GLN A 267 -8.24 9.20 -31.52
CA GLN A 267 -9.65 8.82 -31.46
C GLN A 267 -9.73 7.40 -30.87
N SER A 268 -9.77 7.27 -29.55
CA SER A 268 -10.34 6.08 -28.91
C SER A 268 -11.83 6.35 -28.71
N PRO A 269 -12.74 5.44 -29.09
CA PRO A 269 -14.15 5.63 -28.78
C PRO A 269 -14.30 5.76 -27.28
N ALA A 270 -15.05 6.77 -26.84
CA ALA A 270 -15.38 6.96 -25.44
C ALA A 270 -15.99 5.67 -24.87
N SER A 271 -15.28 5.03 -23.94
CA SER A 271 -15.89 4.09 -23.00
C SER A 271 -15.64 4.62 -21.59
N ASN A 272 -16.76 4.92 -20.94
CA ASN A 272 -16.81 5.38 -19.56
C ASN A 272 -16.13 4.37 -18.64
N GLY A 273 -15.53 4.89 -17.56
CA GLY A 273 -14.70 4.15 -16.63
C GLY A 273 -15.27 2.80 -16.19
N ILE A 274 -14.51 1.75 -16.49
CA ILE A 274 -14.14 0.58 -15.68
C ILE A 274 -13.01 -0.05 -16.51
N LEU A 275 -11.76 0.39 -16.28
CA LEU A 275 -10.59 -0.14 -16.99
C LEU A 275 -9.90 -1.23 -16.15
N PHE A 276 -10.69 -2.15 -15.59
CA PHE A 276 -10.18 -3.31 -14.86
C PHE A 276 -10.64 -4.65 -15.45
N THR A 277 -11.53 -4.65 -16.44
CA THR A 277 -12.07 -5.89 -17.01
C THR A 277 -11.49 -6.25 -18.38
N GLU A 278 -10.71 -5.37 -19.01
CA GLU A 278 -10.22 -5.62 -20.39
C GLU A 278 -8.81 -6.22 -20.48
N LEU A 279 -7.97 -6.13 -19.44
CA LEU A 279 -6.68 -6.84 -19.44
C LEU A 279 -6.81 -8.33 -19.08
N ASP A 280 -7.91 -8.72 -18.44
CA ASP A 280 -8.29 -10.13 -18.21
C ASP A 280 -9.16 -10.70 -19.34
N ARG A 281 -9.46 -9.91 -20.37
CA ARG A 281 -10.17 -10.42 -21.55
C ARG A 281 -9.15 -11.13 -22.44
N PRO A 282 -9.30 -12.45 -22.69
CA PRO A 282 -8.39 -13.13 -23.61
C PRO A 282 -8.53 -12.45 -24.97
N SER A 283 -7.41 -11.97 -25.53
CA SER A 283 -7.35 -11.31 -26.84
C SER A 283 -7.74 -12.23 -28.01
N GLY A 284 -8.17 -13.46 -27.73
CA GLY A 284 -8.41 -14.53 -28.71
C GLY A 284 -7.13 -14.99 -29.44
N GLN A 285 -6.03 -14.25 -29.28
CA GLN A 285 -4.76 -14.50 -29.93
C GLN A 285 -4.01 -15.64 -29.25
N ARG A 286 -3.31 -16.46 -30.04
CA ARG A 286 -2.45 -17.54 -29.55
C ARG A 286 -1.28 -16.97 -28.73
N CYS A 287 -1.38 -17.05 -27.41
CA CYS A 287 -0.34 -16.59 -26.48
C CYS A 287 0.57 -17.74 -26.04
N LEU A 288 1.88 -17.63 -26.33
CA LEU A 288 2.86 -18.65 -25.96
C LEU A 288 3.01 -18.82 -24.44
N ASP A 289 2.80 -17.74 -23.68
CA ASP A 289 2.84 -17.78 -22.20
C ASP A 289 1.67 -18.60 -21.64
N THR A 290 0.48 -18.48 -22.23
CA THR A 290 -0.69 -19.29 -21.86
C THR A 290 -0.48 -20.77 -22.18
N GLU A 291 0.14 -21.10 -23.32
CA GLU A 291 0.47 -22.49 -23.67
C GLU A 291 1.48 -23.10 -22.69
N GLU A 292 2.52 -22.35 -22.32
CA GLU A 292 3.50 -22.77 -21.33
C GLU A 292 2.86 -23.00 -19.97
N PHE A 293 2.03 -22.05 -19.52
CA PHE A 293 1.29 -22.15 -18.26
C PHE A 293 0.38 -23.38 -18.23
N ASN A 294 -0.38 -23.63 -19.30
CA ASN A 294 -1.23 -24.81 -19.41
C ASN A 294 -0.44 -26.13 -19.34
N MET A 295 0.77 -26.18 -19.92
CA MET A 295 1.65 -27.33 -19.82
C MET A 295 2.20 -27.54 -18.41
N VAL A 296 2.56 -26.45 -17.70
CA VAL A 296 3.00 -26.50 -16.30
C VAL A 296 1.87 -26.98 -15.39
N CYS A 297 0.63 -26.51 -15.60
CA CYS A 297 -0.53 -26.95 -14.84
C CYS A 297 -0.78 -28.45 -15.02
N LYS A 298 -0.76 -28.96 -16.25
CA LYS A 298 -0.91 -30.40 -16.54
C LYS A 298 0.21 -31.23 -15.90
N LEU A 299 1.44 -30.72 -15.91
CA LEU A 299 2.57 -31.38 -15.26
C LEU A 299 2.35 -31.47 -13.75
N ASN A 300 1.95 -30.37 -13.11
CA ASN A 300 1.70 -30.33 -11.68
C ASN A 300 0.53 -31.23 -11.28
N GLU A 301 -0.52 -31.29 -12.11
CA GLU A 301 -1.64 -32.20 -11.92
C GLU A 301 -1.21 -33.67 -12.00
N ALA A 302 -0.38 -34.05 -12.98
CA ALA A 302 0.16 -35.41 -13.09
C ALA A 302 1.05 -35.79 -11.91
N ILE A 303 1.84 -34.84 -11.37
CA ILE A 303 2.65 -35.04 -10.16
C ILE A 303 1.75 -35.28 -8.94
N ASN A 304 0.73 -34.44 -8.74
CA ASN A 304 -0.20 -34.56 -7.62
C ASN A 304 -1.04 -35.84 -7.67
N GLN A 305 -1.29 -36.37 -8.86
CA GLN A 305 -1.99 -37.64 -9.09
C GLN A 305 -1.03 -38.85 -9.14
N GLU A 306 0.26 -38.65 -8.84
CA GLU A 306 1.29 -39.69 -8.86
C GLU A 306 1.46 -40.42 -10.22
N ARG A 307 1.05 -39.77 -11.32
CA ARG A 307 1.22 -40.27 -12.69
C ARG A 307 2.61 -39.89 -13.22
N TYR A 308 3.65 -40.51 -12.66
CA TYR A 308 5.04 -40.13 -12.93
C TYR A 308 5.50 -40.30 -14.38
N LYS A 309 4.95 -41.27 -15.12
CA LYS A 309 5.25 -41.46 -16.55
C LYS A 309 4.74 -40.28 -17.39
N ASP A 310 3.50 -39.88 -17.16
CA ASP A 310 2.88 -38.75 -17.84
C ASP A 310 3.57 -37.42 -17.47
N ALA A 311 3.97 -37.28 -16.19
CA ALA A 311 4.74 -36.13 -15.73
C ALA A 311 6.11 -36.05 -16.43
N ALA A 312 6.81 -37.17 -16.63
CA ALA A 312 8.07 -37.19 -17.37
C ALA A 312 7.89 -36.73 -18.83
N ASP A 313 6.85 -37.23 -19.51
CA ASP A 313 6.52 -36.84 -20.89
C ASP A 313 6.16 -35.35 -21.00
N LEU A 314 5.37 -34.83 -20.05
CA LEU A 314 4.99 -33.42 -20.00
C LEU A 314 6.19 -32.51 -19.71
N ARG A 315 7.10 -32.93 -18.84
CA ARG A 315 8.36 -32.22 -18.55
C ARG A 315 9.22 -32.12 -19.81
N ASP A 316 9.36 -33.21 -20.55
CA ASP A 316 10.19 -33.25 -21.74
C ASP A 316 9.57 -32.45 -22.90
N LYS A 317 8.23 -32.46 -23.03
CA LYS A 317 7.48 -31.56 -23.93
C LYS A 317 7.68 -30.09 -23.57
N LEU A 318 7.57 -29.73 -22.28
CA LEU A 318 7.79 -28.37 -21.79
C LEU A 318 9.23 -27.90 -22.07
N ARG A 319 10.23 -28.79 -21.89
CA ARG A 319 11.63 -28.51 -22.22
C ARG A 319 11.83 -28.20 -23.70
N LYS A 320 11.24 -29.01 -24.59
CA LYS A 320 11.28 -28.78 -26.05
C LYS A 320 10.60 -27.45 -26.43
N PHE A 321 9.45 -27.15 -25.83
CA PHE A 321 8.72 -25.90 -26.06
C PHE A 321 9.56 -24.67 -25.66
N ARG A 322 10.18 -24.69 -24.48
CA ARG A 322 11.07 -23.61 -24.01
C ARG A 322 12.31 -23.43 -24.90
N ALA A 323 12.86 -24.52 -25.41
CA ALA A 323 14.01 -24.47 -26.33
C ALA A 323 13.63 -23.82 -27.68
N GLN A 324 12.49 -24.20 -28.26
CA GLN A 324 11.98 -23.59 -29.50
C GLN A 324 11.66 -22.09 -29.31
N ARG A 325 11.12 -21.71 -28.15
CA ARG A 325 10.81 -20.32 -27.81
C ARG A 325 12.08 -19.47 -27.65
N LYS A 326 13.16 -20.04 -27.08
CA LYS A 326 14.46 -19.36 -27.01
C LYS A 326 15.03 -19.13 -28.40
N LEU A 327 14.94 -20.12 -29.31
CA LEU A 327 15.44 -19.98 -30.69
C LEU A 327 14.76 -18.82 -31.44
N ARG A 328 13.43 -18.67 -31.29
CA ARG A 328 12.63 -17.60 -31.91
C ARG A 328 12.88 -16.19 -31.34
N LYS A 329 13.58 -16.06 -30.21
CA LYS A 329 13.94 -14.74 -29.64
C LYS A 329 15.25 -14.18 -30.22
N TYR A 330 16.02 -14.97 -30.97
CA TYR A 330 17.34 -14.59 -31.52
C TYR A 330 17.37 -14.54 -33.06
N THR A 331 16.22 -14.63 -33.70
CA THR A 331 15.99 -14.44 -35.15
C THR A 331 14.92 -13.39 -35.34
#